data_AF-A0A0F8ZVL6-F1
#
_entry.id   AF-A0A0F8ZVL6-F1
#
_cell.length_a   1.000
_cell.length_b   1.000
_cell.length_c   1.000
_cell.angle_alpha   90.00
_cell.angle_beta   90.00
_cell.angle_gamma   90.00
#
_symmetry.space_group_name_H-M   'P 1'
#
loop_
_entity.id
_entity.type
_entity.pdbx_description
1 polymer ?
#
loop_
_entity_poly.entity_id
_entity_poly.type
_entity_poly.pdbx_seq_one_letter_code
_entity_poly.pdbx_strand_id
1 'polypeptide(L)'
;FGTAAGALEVSVAEQFEADFNAKFEPSTVPYNREAYDATVLIALAICRAGESFFDMSRAEQGQAIRDNLRAVANPAGEEVTYGELKKAFDLLKEGKEINYQGVSGPIVLDDNGDISVGAIEIWKILDGEVVTDRLVEVKVAG
;
A
#
# COMPACT_ATOMS: atom_id res chain seq x y z
N PHE A 1 -18.06 -9.35 18.35
CA PHE A 1 -16.79 -9.45 17.63
C PHE A 1 -17.02 -9.11 16.17
N GLY A 2 -16.03 -8.54 15.51
CA GLY A 2 -16.00 -8.33 14.06
C GLY A 2 -14.56 -8.38 13.54
N THR A 3 -14.40 -8.17 12.24
CA THR A 3 -13.08 -8.17 11.58
C THR A 3 -12.82 -6.85 10.86
N ALA A 4 -11.56 -6.42 10.84
CA ALA A 4 -11.05 -5.32 10.03
C ALA A 4 -9.66 -5.68 9.47
N ALA A 5 -9.09 -4.82 8.62
CA ALA A 5 -7.67 -4.97 8.28
C ALA A 5 -6.82 -4.79 9.53
N GLY A 6 -5.89 -5.72 9.75
CA GLY A 6 -4.86 -5.57 10.77
C GLY A 6 -3.67 -4.87 10.15
N ALA A 7 -3.32 -3.69 10.66
CA ALA A 7 -2.06 -3.05 10.31
C ALA A 7 -0.92 -3.79 11.02
N LEU A 8 -0.03 -4.41 10.25
CA LEU A 8 1.27 -4.82 10.78
C LEU A 8 2.05 -3.54 11.09
N GLU A 9 2.71 -3.48 12.25
CA GLU A 9 3.49 -2.30 12.62
C GLU A 9 4.54 -2.02 11.53
N VAL A 10 4.45 -0.83 10.96
CA VAL A 10 5.45 -0.26 10.06
C VAL A 10 5.92 1.06 10.64
N SER A 11 7.21 1.35 10.54
CA SER A 11 7.85 2.50 11.18
C SER A 11 7.26 3.86 10.76
N VAL A 12 6.57 3.89 9.62
CA VAL A 12 5.95 5.09 9.04
C VAL A 12 4.48 5.28 9.41
N ALA A 13 3.83 4.30 10.04
CA ALA A 13 2.39 4.33 10.32
C ALA A 13 1.97 5.49 11.23
N GLU A 14 2.69 5.70 12.33
CA GLU A 14 2.38 6.77 13.29
C GLU A 14 2.58 8.15 12.68
N GLN A 15 3.68 8.36 11.95
CA GLN A 15 3.95 9.63 11.28
C GLN A 15 2.94 9.90 10.16
N PHE A 16 2.55 8.87 9.40
CA PHE A 16 1.50 9.00 8.39
C PHE A 16 0.19 9.46 9.00
N GLU A 17 -0.21 8.85 10.12
CA GLU A 17 -1.46 9.22 10.81
C GLU A 17 -1.41 10.66 11.33
N ALA A 18 -0.28 11.08 11.91
CA ALA A 18 -0.08 12.46 12.34
C ALA A 18 -0.16 13.45 11.17
N ASP A 19 0.52 13.17 10.05
CA ASP A 19 0.52 14.00 8.85
C ASP A 19 -0.87 14.07 8.20
N PHE A 20 -1.56 12.93 8.12
CA PHE A 20 -2.90 12.83 7.57
C PHE A 20 -3.89 13.65 8.41
N ASN A 21 -3.88 13.49 9.74
CA ASN A 21 -4.77 14.19 10.65
C ASN A 21 -4.44 15.69 10.80
N ALA A 22 -3.20 16.10 10.50
CA ALA A 22 -2.85 17.52 10.42
C ALA A 22 -3.43 18.18 9.16
N LYS A 23 -3.61 17.41 8.08
CA LYS A 23 -4.09 17.90 6.79
C LYS A 23 -5.60 17.75 6.60
N PHE A 24 -6.16 16.69 7.17
CA PHE A 24 -7.54 16.27 7.06
C PHE A 24 -8.11 15.98 8.44
N GLU A 25 -9.43 15.94 8.58
CA GLU A 25 -10.04 15.50 9.82
C GLU A 25 -9.76 14.00 10.06
N PRO A 26 -9.58 13.57 11.33
CA PRO A 26 -9.42 12.15 11.64
C PRO A 26 -10.54 11.32 11.02
N SER A 27 -10.15 10.33 10.21
CA SER A 27 -11.10 9.44 9.55
C SER A 27 -11.40 8.24 10.43
N THR A 28 -12.67 7.94 10.63
CA THR A 28 -13.14 6.68 11.22
C THR A 28 -13.49 5.64 10.15
N VAL A 29 -13.33 5.98 8.87
CA VAL A 29 -13.60 5.08 7.76
C VAL A 29 -12.51 4.01 7.73
N PRO A 30 -12.87 2.72 7.84
CA PRO A 30 -11.90 1.63 7.76
C PRO A 30 -11.27 1.58 6.36
N TYR A 31 -10.09 1.00 6.26
CA TYR A 31 -9.33 0.83 5.01
C TYR A 31 -8.77 2.12 4.38
N ASN A 32 -8.66 3.23 5.12
CA ASN A 32 -8.14 4.49 4.59
C ASN A 32 -6.65 4.41 4.21
N ARG A 33 -5.84 3.69 4.99
CA ARG A 33 -4.40 3.47 4.74
C ARG A 33 -4.18 2.62 3.49
N GLU A 34 -4.98 1.59 3.33
CA GLU A 34 -4.98 0.66 2.20
C GLU A 34 -5.40 1.38 0.91
N ALA A 35 -6.41 2.25 0.99
CA ALA A 35 -6.82 3.09 -0.14
C ALA A 35 -5.71 4.09 -0.55
N TYR A 36 -5.00 4.65 0.44
CA TYR A 36 -3.84 5.51 0.19
C TYR A 36 -2.73 4.73 -0.53
N ASP A 37 -2.35 3.57 0.02
CA ASP A 37 -1.30 2.72 -0.55
C ASP A 37 -1.66 2.23 -1.96
N ALA A 38 -2.90 1.80 -2.19
CA ALA A 38 -3.37 1.42 -3.53
C ALA A 38 -3.24 2.57 -4.53
N THR A 39 -3.56 3.80 -4.11
CA THR A 39 -3.41 4.99 -4.95
C THR A 39 -1.95 5.26 -5.31
N VAL A 40 -1.05 5.16 -4.32
CA VAL A 40 0.39 5.33 -4.52
C VAL A 40 0.94 4.27 -5.45
N LEU A 41 0.59 2.99 -5.25
CA LEU A 41 1.02 1.89 -6.11
C LEU A 41 0.61 2.09 -7.57
N ILE A 42 -0.63 2.51 -7.82
CA ILE A 42 -1.11 2.81 -9.17
C ILE A 42 -0.27 3.93 -9.79
N ALA A 43 0.00 5.01 -9.04
CA ALA A 43 0.79 6.13 -9.52
C ALA A 43 2.24 5.74 -9.83
N LEU A 44 2.88 4.92 -8.97
CA LEU A 44 4.23 4.40 -9.19
C LEU A 44 4.27 3.45 -10.39
N ALA A 45 3.28 2.57 -10.54
CA ALA A 45 3.17 1.68 -11.70
C ALA A 45 3.03 2.45 -13.02
N ILE A 46 2.24 3.53 -13.02
CA ILE A 46 2.13 4.44 -14.17
C ILE A 46 3.48 5.10 -14.47
N CYS A 47 4.18 5.60 -13.44
CA CYS A 47 5.49 6.22 -13.65
C CYS A 47 6.50 5.22 -14.22
N ARG A 48 6.48 3.98 -13.74
CA ARG A 48 7.35 2.91 -14.24
C ARG A 48 7.03 2.53 -15.68
N ALA A 49 5.76 2.53 -16.07
CA ALA A 49 5.34 2.28 -17.45
C ALA A 49 5.87 3.35 -18.43
N GLY A 50 6.23 4.54 -17.93
CA GLY A 50 6.86 5.61 -18.69
C GLY A 50 5.87 6.54 -19.40
N GLU A 51 6.41 7.55 -20.09
CA GLU A 51 5.62 8.64 -20.67
C GLU A 51 4.61 8.18 -21.73
N SER A 52 4.91 7.09 -22.46
CA SER A 52 4.02 6.52 -23.47
C SER A 52 2.70 6.00 -22.89
N PHE A 53 2.59 5.83 -21.57
CA PHE A 53 1.36 5.44 -20.88
C PHE A 53 0.17 6.34 -21.24
N PHE A 54 0.42 7.64 -21.43
CA PHE A 54 -0.66 8.61 -21.70
C PHE A 54 -1.16 8.57 -23.14
N ASP A 55 -0.42 7.94 -24.04
CA ASP A 55 -0.80 7.74 -25.45
C ASP A 55 -1.52 6.38 -25.66
N MET A 56 -1.48 5.50 -24.65
CA MET A 56 -2.12 4.18 -24.69
C MET A 56 -3.65 4.26 -24.65
N SER A 57 -4.32 3.30 -25.27
CA SER A 57 -5.75 3.07 -25.07
C SER A 57 -6.05 2.68 -23.62
N ARG A 58 -7.32 2.75 -23.20
CA ARG A 58 -7.75 2.33 -21.85
C ARG A 58 -7.40 0.88 -21.53
N ALA A 59 -7.49 -0.02 -22.52
CA ALA A 59 -7.15 -1.41 -22.34
C ALA A 59 -5.64 -1.60 -22.10
N GLU A 60 -4.82 -0.92 -22.89
CA GLU A 60 -3.36 -0.93 -22.76
C GLU A 60 -2.90 -0.29 -21.44
N GLN A 61 -3.54 0.81 -21.00
CA GLN A 61 -3.28 1.41 -19.69
C GLN A 61 -3.54 0.44 -18.54
N GLY A 62 -4.66 -0.29 -18.59
CA GLY A 62 -4.97 -1.31 -17.59
C GLY A 62 -3.94 -2.44 -17.56
N GLN A 63 -3.46 -2.87 -18.73
CA GLN A 63 -2.40 -3.88 -18.83
C GLN A 63 -1.07 -3.34 -18.29
N ALA A 64 -0.68 -2.12 -18.67
CA ALA A 64 0.56 -1.50 -18.21
C ALA A 64 0.60 -1.31 -16.69
N ILE A 65 -0.52 -0.89 -16.06
CA ILE A 65 -0.60 -0.80 -14.59
C ILE A 65 -0.43 -2.19 -13.97
N ARG A 66 -1.22 -3.17 -14.42
CA ARG A 66 -1.16 -4.55 -13.89
C ARG A 66 0.24 -5.12 -13.97
N ASP A 67 0.91 -4.95 -15.10
CA ASP A 67 2.22 -5.55 -15.36
C ASP A 67 3.35 -4.87 -14.56
N ASN A 68 3.13 -3.65 -14.05
CA ASN A 68 4.10 -2.90 -13.24
C ASN A 68 3.81 -2.89 -11.73
N LEU A 69 2.61 -3.27 -11.28
CA LEU A 69 2.23 -3.23 -9.85
C LEU A 69 3.21 -4.00 -8.96
N ARG A 70 3.54 -5.24 -9.33
CA ARG A 70 4.49 -6.06 -8.57
C ARG A 70 5.90 -5.49 -8.59
N ALA A 71 6.32 -4.91 -9.71
CA ALA A 71 7.67 -4.37 -9.86
C ALA A 71 7.93 -3.11 -9.03
N VAL A 72 6.88 -2.39 -8.60
CA VAL A 72 7.03 -1.23 -7.71
C VAL A 72 6.77 -1.57 -6.24
N ALA A 73 6.13 -2.71 -5.96
CA ALA A 73 5.73 -3.15 -4.63
C ALA A 73 6.66 -4.22 -4.03
N ASN A 74 7.19 -5.13 -4.84
CA ASN A 74 7.93 -6.28 -4.37
C ASN A 74 9.45 -6.06 -4.45
N PRO A 75 10.24 -6.82 -3.66
CA PRO A 75 11.68 -6.95 -3.90
C PRO A 75 11.98 -7.51 -5.31
N ALA A 76 13.12 -7.19 -5.92
CA ALA A 76 14.21 -6.34 -5.42
C ALA A 76 14.02 -4.86 -5.80
N GLY A 77 14.60 -3.95 -5.03
CA GLY A 77 14.54 -2.51 -5.30
C GLY A 77 14.93 -1.71 -4.07
N GLU A 78 15.13 -0.40 -4.25
CA GLU A 78 15.35 0.49 -3.11
C GLU A 78 14.04 0.68 -2.34
N GLU A 79 14.05 0.39 -1.04
CA GLU A 79 12.88 0.61 -0.19
C GLU A 79 12.56 2.10 -0.10
N VAL A 80 11.28 2.42 -0.31
CA VAL A 80 10.75 3.79 -0.26
C VAL A 80 9.41 3.77 0.44
N THR A 81 9.11 4.84 1.17
CA THR A 81 7.86 4.98 1.93
C THR A 81 7.06 6.20 1.47
N TYR A 82 5.89 6.45 2.07
CA TYR A 82 5.07 7.64 1.76
C TYR A 82 5.82 8.98 1.96
N GLY A 83 6.82 9.01 2.85
CA GLY A 83 7.68 10.19 3.05
C GLY A 83 8.70 10.41 1.93
N GLU A 84 8.86 9.44 1.03
CA GLU A 84 9.91 9.41 0.01
C GLU A 84 9.34 9.34 -1.43
N LEU A 85 8.06 9.66 -1.64
CA LEU A 85 7.43 9.54 -2.96
C LEU A 85 8.18 10.28 -4.06
N LYS A 86 8.70 11.48 -3.79
CA LYS A 86 9.51 12.22 -4.77
C LYS A 86 10.73 11.40 -5.22
N LYS A 87 11.45 10.82 -4.25
CA LYS A 87 12.61 9.95 -4.50
C LYS A 87 12.18 8.71 -5.29
N ALA A 88 11.07 8.08 -4.93
CA ALA A 88 10.53 6.93 -5.65
C ALA A 88 10.26 7.24 -7.13
N PHE A 89 9.57 8.36 -7.42
CA PHE A 89 9.32 8.80 -8.79
C PHE A 89 10.62 9.14 -9.55
N ASP A 90 11.59 9.76 -8.91
CA ASP A 90 12.88 10.09 -9.53
C ASP A 90 13.66 8.82 -9.88
N LEU A 91 13.72 7.83 -8.96
CA LEU A 91 14.35 6.53 -9.20
C LEU A 91 13.71 5.79 -10.38
N LEU A 92 12.38 5.76 -10.46
CA LEU A 92 11.67 5.12 -11.56
C LEU A 92 11.95 5.79 -12.91
N LYS A 93 12.05 7.13 -12.96
CA LYS A 93 12.41 7.87 -14.18
C LYS A 93 13.85 7.63 -14.62
N GLU A 94 14.74 7.33 -13.67
CA GLU A 94 16.11 6.88 -13.94
C GLU A 94 16.18 5.40 -14.36
N GLY A 95 15.06 4.69 -14.41
CA GLY A 95 14.98 3.27 -14.74
C GLY A 95 15.45 2.34 -13.62
N LYS A 96 15.48 2.82 -12.37
CA LYS A 96 15.85 2.01 -11.19
C LYS A 96 14.62 1.30 -10.62
N GLU A 97 14.88 0.16 -9.97
CA GLU A 97 13.87 -0.60 -9.24
C GLU A 97 13.63 -0.01 -7.85
N ILE A 98 12.39 -0.03 -7.40
CA ILE A 98 11.96 0.42 -6.07
C ILE A 98 11.15 -0.68 -5.39
N ASN A 99 11.02 -0.59 -4.07
CA ASN A 99 10.21 -1.47 -3.25
C ASN A 99 9.35 -0.60 -2.30
N TYR A 100 8.15 -0.21 -2.74
CA TYR A 100 7.28 0.65 -1.93
C TYR A 100 6.77 -0.08 -0.69
N GLN A 101 7.11 0.46 0.47
CA GLN A 101 6.63 -0.01 1.78
C GLN A 101 5.45 0.86 2.21
N GLY A 102 4.27 0.23 2.28
CA GLY A 102 3.01 0.89 2.57
C GLY A 102 2.87 1.35 4.01
N VAL A 103 1.92 2.25 4.23
CA VAL A 103 1.53 2.73 5.57
C VAL A 103 0.52 1.82 6.25
N SER A 104 -0.17 0.97 5.47
CA SER A 104 -1.03 -0.12 5.95
C SER A 104 -0.25 -1.37 6.34
N GLY A 105 1.02 -1.47 5.94
CA GLY A 105 1.87 -2.63 6.16
C GLY A 105 2.83 -2.88 4.99
N PRO A 106 3.70 -3.90 5.09
CA PRO A 106 4.48 -4.37 3.95
C PRO A 106 3.56 -4.79 2.81
N ILE A 107 3.86 -4.35 1.59
CA ILE A 107 3.09 -4.71 0.40
C ILE A 107 3.92 -5.72 -0.37
N VAL A 108 3.51 -6.97 -0.35
CA VAL A 108 4.09 -8.03 -1.18
C VAL A 108 2.96 -8.71 -1.90
N LEU A 109 2.98 -8.67 -3.23
CA LEU A 109 1.94 -9.20 -4.08
C LEU A 109 2.36 -10.55 -4.68
N ASP A 110 1.52 -11.57 -4.58
CA ASP A 110 1.76 -12.87 -5.21
C ASP A 110 1.48 -12.85 -6.73
N ASP A 111 1.57 -14.01 -7.39
CA ASP A 111 1.33 -14.12 -8.83
C ASP A 111 -0.11 -13.80 -9.25
N ASN A 112 -1.08 -13.88 -8.33
CA ASN A 112 -2.47 -13.49 -8.55
C ASN A 112 -2.70 -12.00 -8.26
N GLY A 113 -1.74 -11.32 -7.62
CA GLY A 113 -1.86 -9.93 -7.16
C GLY A 113 -2.47 -9.82 -5.76
N ASP A 114 -2.52 -10.90 -4.99
CA ASP A 114 -2.98 -10.91 -3.61
C ASP A 114 -1.84 -10.56 -2.64
N ILE A 115 -2.17 -9.94 -1.51
CA ILE A 115 -1.21 -9.63 -0.45
C ILE A 115 -0.70 -10.93 0.19
N SER A 116 0.60 -11.19 0.06
CA SER A 116 1.26 -12.40 0.57
C SER A 116 1.50 -12.36 2.08
N VAL A 117 1.61 -11.16 2.66
CA VAL A 117 1.85 -10.93 4.09
C VAL A 117 0.96 -9.80 4.58
N GLY A 118 0.14 -10.07 5.60
CA GLY A 118 -0.71 -9.05 6.22
C GLY A 118 -1.23 -9.52 7.58
N ALA A 119 -2.18 -8.78 8.15
CA ALA A 119 -2.91 -9.23 9.32
C ALA A 119 -4.40 -8.93 9.19
N ILE A 120 -5.23 -9.71 9.89
CA ILE A 120 -6.64 -9.45 10.10
C ILE A 120 -6.82 -9.06 11.56
N GLU A 121 -7.43 -7.91 11.81
CA GLU A 121 -7.83 -7.50 13.14
C GLU A 121 -9.13 -8.19 13.54
N ILE A 122 -9.14 -8.82 14.72
CA ILE A 122 -10.36 -9.24 15.40
C ILE A 122 -10.66 -8.21 16.49
N TRP A 123 -11.78 -7.51 16.38
CA TRP A 123 -12.22 -6.52 17.37
C TRP A 123 -13.47 -6.97 18.12
N LYS A 124 -13.71 -6.39 19.29
CA LYS A 124 -14.91 -6.58 20.11
C LYS A 124 -15.43 -5.25 20.64
N ILE A 125 -16.67 -5.26 21.15
CA ILE A 125 -17.22 -4.12 21.88
C ILE A 125 -17.03 -4.39 23.36
N LEU A 126 -16.34 -3.49 24.06
CA LEU A 126 -16.19 -3.49 25.51
C LEU A 126 -16.64 -2.12 26.02
N ASP A 127 -17.60 -2.09 26.94
CA ASP A 127 -18.12 -0.85 27.53
C ASP A 127 -18.61 0.20 26.51
N GLY A 128 -19.10 -0.26 25.35
CA GLY A 128 -19.59 0.60 24.28
C GLY A 128 -18.52 1.08 23.30
N GLU A 129 -17.24 0.74 23.53
CA GLU A 129 -16.11 1.09 22.68
C GLU A 129 -15.66 -0.11 21.84
N VAL A 130 -15.22 0.16 20.61
CA VAL A 130 -14.56 -0.84 19.76
C VAL A 130 -13.11 -0.98 20.24
N VAL A 131 -12.74 -2.19 20.65
CA VAL A 131 -11.37 -2.51 21.10
C VAL A 131 -10.82 -3.69 20.31
N THR A 132 -9.53 -3.60 19.95
CA THR A 132 -8.79 -4.71 19.35
C THR A 132 -8.69 -5.87 20.35
N ASP A 133 -9.13 -7.07 19.96
CA ASP A 133 -8.96 -8.28 20.74
C ASP A 133 -7.64 -8.98 20.39
N ARG A 134 -7.35 -9.14 19.09
CA ARG A 134 -6.10 -9.73 18.58
C ARG A 134 -5.90 -9.46 17.09
N LEU A 135 -4.65 -9.53 16.65
CA LEU A 135 -4.26 -9.60 15.24
C LEU A 135 -3.99 -11.06 14.85
N VAL A 136 -4.47 -11.45 13.67
CA VAL A 136 -4.18 -12.75 13.05
C VAL A 136 -3.31 -12.50 11.84
N GLU A 137 -2.02 -12.84 11.91
CA GLU A 137 -1.13 -12.77 10.75
C GLU A 137 -1.63 -13.72 9.64
N VAL A 138 -1.68 -13.19 8.42
CA VAL A 138 -1.93 -13.95 7.21
C VAL A 138 -0.60 -14.04 6.46
N LYS A 139 -0.16 -15.28 6.21
CA LYS A 139 0.93 -15.60 5.31
C LYS A 139 0.38 -16.56 4.26
N VAL A 140 0.30 -16.11 3.02
CA VAL A 140 -0.07 -17.00 1.92
C VAL A 140 1.19 -17.78 1.54
N ALA A 141 1.13 -19.11 1.65
CA ALA A 141 2.19 -19.97 1.12
C ALA A 141 2.14 -19.87 -0.41
N GLY A 142 3.25 -19.42 -1.01
CA GLY A 142 3.43 -19.36 -2.46
C GLY A 142 3.46 -20.73 -3.11
#